data_AF-A0A928WS34-F1
#
_entry.id   AF-A0A928WS34-F1
#
_cell.length_a   1.000
_cell.length_b   1.000
_cell.length_c   1.000
_cell.angle_alpha   90.00
_cell.angle_beta   90.00
_cell.angle_gamma   90.00
#
_symmetry.space_group_name_H-M   'P 1'
#
loop_
_entity.id
_entity.type
_entity.pdbx_description
1 polymer ?
#
loop_
_entity_poly.entity_id
_entity_poly.type
_entity_poly.pdbx_seq_one_letter_code
_entity_poly.pdbx_strand_id
1 'polypeptide(L)'
;MSNSGKKLRRNFDQGHADQNFKRAISLIELHKLRFGSYPDTLNESAFRKHMGGWDSSIYRAVTYSKLEDGYELNSNSQENAQLNYPQAFWSGLGIIKTNVKGFQKSEE
;
A
#
# COMPACT_ATOMS: atom_id res chain seq x y z
N MET A 1 28.16 -9.80 11.49
CA MET A 1 27.71 -8.69 10.60
C MET A 1 28.08 -7.35 11.20
N SER A 2 28.81 -6.51 10.46
CA SER A 2 29.18 -5.14 10.87
C SER A 2 27.93 -4.26 11.04
N ASN A 3 28.01 -3.25 11.93
CA ASN A 3 26.95 -2.26 12.15
C ASN A 3 26.55 -1.53 10.86
N SER A 4 27.52 -1.27 9.97
CA SER A 4 27.27 -0.64 8.67
C SER A 4 26.45 -1.52 7.73
N GLY A 5 26.68 -2.85 7.75
CA GLY A 5 25.91 -3.80 6.93
C GLY A 5 24.47 -3.98 7.41
N LYS A 6 24.23 -3.91 8.74
CA LYS A 6 22.87 -3.92 9.31
C LYS A 6 22.10 -2.65 8.91
N LYS A 7 22.74 -1.48 8.98
CA LYS A 7 22.12 -0.19 8.60
C LYS A 7 21.74 -0.16 7.12
N LEU A 8 22.61 -0.64 6.23
CA LEU A 8 22.33 -0.68 4.79
C LEU A 8 21.13 -1.58 4.46
N ARG A 9 21.06 -2.77 5.09
CA ARG A 9 19.92 -3.69 4.91
C ARG A 9 18.59 -3.06 5.35
N ARG A 10 18.54 -2.45 6.54
CA ARG A 10 17.31 -1.78 7.00
C ARG A 10 16.86 -0.66 6.06
N ASN A 11 17.78 0.16 5.57
CA ASN A 11 17.44 1.23 4.63
C ASN A 11 16.86 0.67 3.32
N PHE A 12 17.43 -0.44 2.83
CA PHE A 12 16.93 -1.12 1.64
C PHE A 12 15.54 -1.72 1.89
N ASP A 13 15.34 -2.41 3.01
CA ASP A 13 14.07 -3.01 3.39
C ASP A 13 12.97 -1.92 3.56
N GLN A 14 13.32 -0.77 4.13
CA GLN A 14 12.44 0.40 4.25
C GLN A 14 12.04 0.96 2.88
N GLY A 15 13.01 1.14 1.97
CA GLY A 15 12.76 1.62 0.62
C GLY A 15 11.85 0.68 -0.19
N HIS A 16 12.04 -0.63 -0.03
CA HIS A 16 11.16 -1.63 -0.63
C HIS A 16 9.75 -1.61 -0.04
N ALA A 17 9.61 -1.42 1.27
CA ALA A 17 8.30 -1.29 1.91
C ALA A 17 7.54 -0.06 1.40
N ASP A 18 8.20 1.10 1.34
CA ASP A 18 7.63 2.35 0.81
C ASP A 18 7.15 2.20 -0.63
N GLN A 19 8.00 1.66 -1.51
CA GLN A 19 7.69 1.47 -2.92
C GLN A 19 6.51 0.50 -3.12
N ASN A 20 6.50 -0.62 -2.41
CA ASN A 20 5.42 -1.60 -2.56
C ASN A 20 4.09 -1.09 -2.01
N PHE A 21 4.10 -0.35 -0.91
CA PHE A 21 2.88 0.23 -0.34
C PHE A 21 2.27 1.25 -1.31
N LYS A 22 3.08 2.17 -1.83
CA LYS A 22 2.63 3.15 -2.83
C LYS A 22 2.18 2.48 -4.14
N ARG A 23 2.89 1.45 -4.60
CA ARG A 23 2.50 0.67 -5.78
C ARG A 23 1.14 0.01 -5.59
N ALA A 24 0.89 -0.60 -4.43
CA ALA A 24 -0.40 -1.21 -4.12
C ALA A 24 -1.54 -0.16 -4.18
N ILE A 25 -1.35 1.00 -3.55
CA ILE A 25 -2.30 2.13 -3.63
C ILE A 25 -2.58 2.48 -5.09
N SER A 26 -1.55 2.77 -5.88
CA SER A 26 -1.71 3.20 -7.28
C SER A 26 -2.51 2.19 -8.12
N LEU A 27 -2.30 0.89 -7.92
CA LEU A 27 -3.01 -0.16 -8.65
C LEU A 27 -4.48 -0.29 -8.20
N ILE A 28 -4.75 -0.17 -6.90
CA ILE A 28 -6.10 -0.18 -6.33
C ILE A 28 -6.91 1.04 -6.82
N GLU A 29 -6.31 2.22 -6.78
CA GLU A 29 -6.95 3.44 -7.26
C GLU A 29 -7.18 3.40 -8.78
N LEU A 30 -6.20 2.90 -9.55
CA LEU A 30 -6.37 2.71 -11.00
C LEU A 30 -7.52 1.75 -11.31
N HIS A 31 -7.69 0.68 -10.51
CA HIS A 31 -8.82 -0.23 -10.65
C HIS A 31 -10.15 0.50 -10.42
N LYS A 32 -10.26 1.28 -9.34
CA LYS A 32 -11.45 2.10 -9.05
C LYS A 32 -11.78 3.05 -10.19
N LEU A 33 -10.78 3.73 -10.75
CA LEU A 33 -10.97 4.63 -11.90
C LEU A 33 -11.49 3.90 -13.14
N ARG A 34 -11.06 2.65 -13.38
CA ARG A 34 -11.46 1.87 -14.57
C ARG A 34 -12.82 1.22 -14.45
N PHE A 35 -13.18 0.74 -13.27
CA PHE A 35 -14.37 -0.09 -13.07
C PHE A 35 -15.48 0.58 -12.25
N GLY A 36 -15.21 1.77 -11.70
CA GLY A 36 -16.16 2.46 -10.84
C GLY A 36 -16.24 1.88 -9.43
N SER A 37 -15.49 0.83 -9.09
CA SER A 37 -15.40 0.27 -7.73
C SER A 37 -14.01 -0.26 -7.38
N TYR A 38 -13.66 -0.22 -6.09
CA TYR A 38 -12.47 -0.92 -5.58
C TYR A 38 -12.60 -2.43 -5.80
N PRO A 39 -11.47 -3.15 -6.02
CA PRO A 39 -11.50 -4.59 -6.23
C PRO A 39 -12.03 -5.30 -4.99
N ASP A 40 -12.79 -6.39 -5.15
CA ASP A 40 -13.25 -7.17 -4.00
C ASP A 40 -12.07 -7.85 -3.31
N THR A 41 -11.10 -8.32 -4.11
CA THR A 41 -9.82 -8.83 -3.63
C THR A 41 -8.70 -8.48 -4.60
N LEU A 42 -7.45 -8.42 -4.13
CA LEU A 42 -6.30 -8.23 -5.03
C LEU A 42 -6.07 -9.44 -5.97
N ASN A 43 -6.67 -10.59 -5.70
CA ASN A 43 -6.52 -11.81 -6.52
C ASN A 43 -7.58 -11.94 -7.62
N GLU A 44 -8.55 -11.03 -7.69
CA GLU A 44 -9.59 -11.10 -8.70
C GLU A 44 -9.01 -10.89 -10.11
N SER A 45 -9.68 -11.47 -11.11
CA SER A 45 -9.14 -11.48 -12.48
C SER A 45 -9.03 -10.08 -13.10
N ALA A 46 -9.98 -9.18 -12.79
CA ALA A 46 -10.00 -7.81 -13.29
C ALA A 46 -8.78 -7.02 -12.79
N PHE A 47 -8.53 -7.06 -11.47
CA PHE A 47 -7.35 -6.45 -10.86
C PHE A 47 -6.05 -7.01 -11.45
N ARG A 48 -5.93 -8.34 -11.54
CA ARG A 48 -4.70 -8.99 -12.04
C ARG A 48 -4.34 -8.62 -13.48
N LYS A 49 -5.33 -8.34 -14.34
CA LYS A 49 -5.10 -7.96 -15.74
C LYS A 49 -4.42 -6.59 -15.89
N HIS A 50 -4.39 -5.77 -14.85
CA HIS A 50 -3.76 -4.45 -14.87
C HIS A 50 -2.39 -4.40 -14.21
N MET A 51 -1.98 -5.51 -13.60
CA MET A 51 -0.65 -5.65 -13.04
C MET A 51 0.36 -6.02 -14.13
N GLY A 52 1.50 -5.34 -14.15
CA GLY A 52 2.70 -5.77 -14.85
C GLY A 52 3.38 -6.93 -14.12
N GLY A 53 4.27 -7.64 -14.81
CA GLY A 53 5.01 -8.78 -14.24
C GLY A 53 5.80 -8.45 -12.96
N TRP A 54 6.19 -7.18 -12.79
CA TRP A 54 6.93 -6.67 -11.64
C TRP A 54 6.05 -6.31 -10.43
N ASP A 55 4.73 -6.29 -10.59
CA ASP A 55 3.80 -5.83 -9.55
C ASP A 55 3.40 -6.94 -8.57
N SER A 56 3.77 -8.19 -8.84
CA SER A 56 3.46 -9.34 -7.97
C SER A 56 4.02 -9.21 -6.55
N SER A 57 5.00 -8.33 -6.34
CA SER A 57 5.56 -8.01 -5.03
C SER A 57 4.53 -7.45 -4.03
N ILE A 58 3.45 -6.80 -4.50
CA ILE A 58 2.43 -6.22 -3.63
C ILE A 58 1.71 -7.28 -2.79
N TYR A 59 1.50 -8.50 -3.32
CA TYR A 59 0.75 -9.55 -2.63
C TYR A 59 1.36 -9.97 -1.30
N ARG A 60 2.68 -9.87 -1.19
CA ARG A 60 3.40 -10.16 0.05
C ARG A 60 3.56 -8.91 0.91
N ALA A 61 3.63 -7.75 0.27
CA ALA A 61 3.93 -6.48 0.92
C ALA A 61 2.74 -5.88 1.66
N VAL A 62 1.50 -6.17 1.26
CA VAL A 62 0.30 -5.58 1.86
C VAL A 62 -0.79 -6.59 2.18
N THR A 63 -1.64 -6.24 3.14
CA THR A 63 -2.94 -6.86 3.37
C THR A 63 -4.03 -5.85 3.00
N TYR A 64 -5.02 -6.31 2.24
CA TYR A 64 -6.09 -5.49 1.68
C TYR A 64 -7.46 -6.07 2.05
N SER A 65 -8.38 -5.18 2.45
CA SER A 65 -9.78 -5.49 2.62
C SER A 65 -10.63 -4.37 2.03
N LYS A 66 -11.55 -4.70 1.13
CA LYS A 66 -12.58 -3.75 0.68
C LYS A 66 -13.54 -3.44 1.84
N LEU A 67 -13.93 -2.18 1.94
CA LEU A 67 -14.92 -1.67 2.88
C LEU A 67 -16.05 -1.00 2.10
N GLU A 68 -17.12 -0.59 2.80
CA GLU A 68 -18.28 0.06 2.20
C GLU A 68 -17.90 1.36 1.45
N ASP A 69 -17.20 2.26 2.13
CA ASP A 69 -16.83 3.59 1.60
C ASP A 69 -15.37 3.68 1.08
N GLY A 70 -14.68 2.55 0.97
CA GLY A 70 -13.26 2.57 0.62
C GLY A 70 -12.57 1.24 0.85
N TYR A 71 -11.34 1.29 1.36
CA TYR A 71 -10.58 0.08 1.68
C TYR A 71 -9.64 0.26 2.86
N GLU A 72 -9.33 -0.86 3.49
CA GLU A 72 -8.24 -0.99 4.44
C GLU A 72 -7.01 -1.51 3.71
N LEU A 73 -5.88 -0.83 3.90
CA LEU A 73 -4.59 -1.25 3.35
C LEU A 73 -3.51 -1.20 4.42
N ASN A 74 -3.01 -2.36 4.80
CA ASN A 74 -1.95 -2.50 5.79
C ASN A 74 -0.66 -2.92 5.09
N SER A 75 0.46 -2.33 5.48
CA SER A 75 1.75 -2.88 5.10
C SER A 75 2.07 -4.11 5.97
N ASN A 76 2.71 -5.12 5.38
CA ASN A 76 3.15 -6.34 6.08
C ASN A 76 4.62 -6.23 6.51
N SER A 77 5.31 -5.15 6.17
CA SER A 77 6.72 -4.95 6.55
C SER A 77 6.87 -4.81 8.06
N GLN A 78 7.89 -5.41 8.65
CA GLN A 78 8.22 -5.15 10.05
C GLN A 78 8.76 -3.73 10.28
N GLU A 79 9.14 -3.04 9.21
CA GLU A 79 9.58 -1.64 9.22
C GLU A 79 8.40 -0.65 9.11
N ASN A 80 7.14 -1.09 9.22
CA ASN A 80 5.94 -0.21 9.19
C ASN A 80 6.02 0.97 10.15
N ALA A 81 6.68 0.79 11.30
CA ALA A 81 6.89 1.86 12.28
C ALA A 81 7.67 3.05 11.70
N GLN A 82 8.32 2.89 10.55
CA GLN A 82 9.10 3.91 9.85
C GLN A 82 8.37 4.49 8.63
N LEU A 83 7.29 3.87 8.15
CA LEU A 83 6.44 4.48 7.13
C LEU A 83 5.56 5.53 7.80
N ASN A 84 5.78 6.79 7.43
CA ASN A 84 5.05 7.94 7.94
C ASN A 84 4.87 8.94 6.80
N TYR A 85 3.63 9.14 6.36
CA TYR A 85 3.33 10.04 5.27
C TYR A 85 2.64 11.32 5.78
N PRO A 86 2.90 12.48 5.15
CA PRO A 86 2.22 13.72 5.51
C PRO A 86 0.72 13.61 5.22
N GLN A 87 -0.12 14.36 5.93
CA GLN A 87 -1.57 14.28 5.77
C GLN A 87 -2.04 14.49 4.32
N ALA A 88 -1.39 15.40 3.59
CA ALA A 88 -1.68 15.68 2.18
C ALA A 88 -1.48 14.47 1.25
N PHE A 89 -0.65 13.49 1.62
CA PHE A 89 -0.47 12.26 0.85
C PHE A 89 -1.74 11.41 0.80
N TRP A 90 -2.55 11.43 1.87
CA TRP A 90 -3.75 10.60 1.99
C TRP A 90 -4.97 11.21 1.30
N SER A 91 -4.94 12.51 1.04
CA SER A 91 -6.04 13.24 0.43
C SER A 91 -6.39 12.69 -0.95
N GLY A 92 -7.66 12.36 -1.18
CA GLY A 92 -8.16 11.84 -2.45
C GLY A 92 -7.94 10.34 -2.68
N LEU A 93 -7.42 9.61 -1.70
CA LEU A 93 -7.33 8.15 -1.72
C LEU A 93 -8.56 7.52 -1.06
N GLY A 94 -8.90 6.29 -1.45
CA GLY A 94 -9.97 5.51 -0.82
C GLY A 94 -9.61 4.83 0.50
N ILE A 95 -8.48 5.16 1.11
CA ILE A 95 -8.01 4.49 2.34
C ILE A 95 -8.85 4.96 3.53
N ILE A 96 -9.51 4.02 4.20
CA ILE A 96 -10.30 4.26 5.42
C ILE A 96 -9.53 3.80 6.66
N LYS A 97 -8.68 2.78 6.53
CA LYS A 97 -7.87 2.23 7.62
C LYS A 97 -6.50 1.79 7.12
N THR A 98 -5.48 2.01 7.93
CA THR A 98 -4.12 1.52 7.68
C THR A 98 -3.32 1.45 8.97
N ASN A 99 -2.33 0.56 9.02
CA ASN A 99 -1.33 0.47 10.08
C ASN A 99 -0.10 1.37 9.84
N VAL A 100 -0.08 2.15 8.75
CA VAL A 100 0.98 3.10 8.41
C VAL A 100 0.76 4.43 9.15
N LYS A 101 1.84 5.03 9.65
CA LYS A 101 1.75 6.27 10.45
C LYS A 101 1.43 7.49 9.58
N GLY A 102 0.92 8.52 10.25
CA GLY A 102 0.56 9.79 9.61
C GLY A 102 -0.80 9.75 8.92
N PHE A 103 -1.50 8.61 8.94
CA PHE A 103 -2.88 8.52 8.49
C PHE A 103 -3.82 9.13 9.54
N GLN A 104 -4.57 10.14 9.11
CA GLN A 104 -5.76 10.61 9.80
C GLN A 104 -6.89 10.59 8.78
N LYS A 105 -8.03 9.99 9.12
CA LYS A 105 -9.20 10.05 8.23
C LYS A 105 -9.60 11.52 8.13
N SER A 106 -9.65 12.08 6.91
CA SER A 106 -10.26 13.39 6.70
C SER A 106 -11.76 13.27 6.98
N GLU A 107 -12.26 14.11 7.88
CA GLU A 107 -13.70 14.38 7.97
C GLU A 107 -14.02 15.30 6.79
N GLU A 108 -14.61 14.74 5.73
CA GLU A 108 -15.27 15.52 4.68
C GLU A 108 -16.72 15.82 5.09
#